data_AF-A0A3D5CQZ5-F1
#
_entry.id   AF-A0A3D5CQZ5-F1
#
_cell.length_a   1.000
_cell.length_b   1.000
_cell.length_c   1.000
_cell.angle_alpha   90.00
_cell.angle_beta   90.00
_cell.angle_gamma   90.00
#
_symmetry.space_group_name_H-M   'P 1'
#
loop_
_entity.id
_entity.type
_entity.pdbx_description
1 polymer ?
#
loop_
_entity_poly.entity_id
_entity_poly.type
_entity_poly.pdbx_seq_one_letter_code
_entity_poly.pdbx_strand_id
1 'polypeptide(L)'
;MEQVMKNQRAALITFDEQEKVFHLSNSEISYILQIEESEVLAHVYFGKRTTHYHNHKKYPRRDRGFSGNVPLNEDRTYSKDTLPQEYSGHGGMDYRLPALMIRRENGSNLLDLRYESFQIQEGKPNLSGLPQAYIKNDTEAETLIVTLKDREEKI
;
A
#
# COMPACT_ATOMS: atom_id res chain seq x y z
N MET A 1 -22.68 -27.96 -27.94
CA MET A 1 -23.01 -26.89 -26.98
C MET A 1 -22.61 -27.37 -25.60
N GLU A 2 -21.32 -27.28 -25.30
CA GLU A 2 -20.79 -27.61 -23.99
C GLU A 2 -20.33 -26.28 -23.39
N GLN A 3 -21.28 -25.62 -22.72
CA GLN A 3 -21.01 -24.39 -21.99
C GLN A 3 -20.13 -24.79 -20.81
N VAL A 4 -18.81 -24.70 -21.00
CA VAL A 4 -17.81 -24.89 -19.94
C VAL A 4 -18.22 -24.03 -18.76
N MET A 5 -18.58 -24.67 -17.66
CA MET A 5 -18.79 -24.01 -16.38
C MET A 5 -17.47 -23.35 -15.99
N LYS A 6 -17.33 -22.05 -16.25
CA LYS A 6 -16.36 -21.21 -15.56
C LYS A 6 -16.72 -21.26 -14.08
N ASN A 7 -16.02 -22.10 -13.32
CA ASN A 7 -16.00 -22.00 -11.87
C ASN A 7 -15.69 -20.55 -11.52
N GLN A 8 -16.67 -19.82 -10.98
CA GLN A 8 -16.47 -18.49 -10.42
C GLN A 8 -15.61 -18.66 -9.16
N ARG A 9 -14.30 -18.52 -9.34
CA ARG A 9 -13.35 -18.41 -8.23
C ARG A 9 -13.61 -17.08 -7.51
N ALA A 10 -13.56 -17.10 -6.18
CA ALA A 10 -13.58 -15.87 -5.39
C ALA A 10 -12.29 -15.06 -5.64
N ALA A 11 -12.44 -13.76 -5.93
CA ALA A 11 -11.30 -12.85 -6.06
C ALA A 11 -10.45 -12.87 -4.78
N LEU A 12 -9.12 -12.87 -4.92
CA LEU A 12 -8.21 -12.83 -3.78
C LEU A 12 -8.00 -11.40 -3.28
N ILE A 13 -8.18 -10.41 -4.14
CA ILE A 13 -7.93 -9.01 -3.85
C ILE A 13 -9.20 -8.21 -4.08
N THR A 14 -9.55 -7.37 -3.11
CA THR A 14 -10.67 -6.44 -3.20
C THR A 14 -10.20 -5.03 -2.83
N PHE A 15 -10.88 -4.03 -3.40
CA PHE A 15 -10.70 -2.63 -3.03
C PHE A 15 -12.05 -2.03 -2.64
N ASP A 16 -12.16 -1.54 -1.42
CA ASP A 16 -13.30 -0.74 -0.97
C ASP A 16 -13.04 0.72 -1.35
N GLU A 17 -13.77 1.24 -2.32
CA GLU A 17 -13.61 2.63 -2.77
C GLU A 17 -14.07 3.68 -1.76
N GLN A 18 -15.00 3.33 -0.86
CA GLN A 18 -15.52 4.25 0.14
C GLN A 18 -14.50 4.40 1.27
N GLU A 19 -13.96 3.29 1.74
CA GLU A 19 -13.00 3.26 2.84
C GLU A 19 -11.53 3.35 2.39
N LYS A 20 -11.30 3.27 1.08
CA LYS A 20 -9.97 3.25 0.44
C LYS A 20 -9.06 2.14 0.97
N VAL A 21 -9.63 0.95 1.16
CA VAL A 21 -8.95 -0.21 1.74
C VAL A 21 -8.72 -1.27 0.67
N PHE A 22 -7.48 -1.76 0.56
CA PHE A 22 -7.18 -3.00 -0.16
C PHE A 22 -7.16 -4.16 0.83
N HIS A 23 -7.83 -5.25 0.48
CA HIS A 23 -7.85 -6.47 1.26
C HIS A 23 -7.47 -7.65 0.37
N LEU A 24 -6.25 -8.16 0.58
CA LEU A 24 -5.75 -9.39 -0.03
C LEU A 24 -6.04 -10.52 0.94
N SER A 25 -6.76 -11.55 0.51
CA SER A 25 -7.13 -12.67 1.38
C SER A 25 -7.26 -13.99 0.63
N ASN A 26 -6.97 -15.08 1.35
CA ASN A 26 -7.29 -16.44 0.93
C ASN A 26 -7.94 -17.17 2.10
N SER A 27 -7.96 -18.51 2.11
CA SER A 27 -8.54 -19.30 3.21
C SER A 27 -7.82 -19.15 4.56
N GLU A 28 -6.57 -18.67 4.57
CA GLU A 28 -5.68 -18.71 5.73
C GLU A 28 -5.30 -17.32 6.25
N ILE A 29 -5.03 -16.39 5.33
CA ILE A 29 -4.44 -15.08 5.66
C ILE A 29 -5.25 -13.90 5.14
N SER A 30 -5.00 -12.74 5.73
CA SER A 30 -5.40 -11.43 5.24
C SER A 30 -4.26 -10.44 5.37
N TYR A 31 -4.04 -9.67 4.30
CA TYR A 31 -3.17 -8.51 4.25
C TYR A 31 -4.03 -7.30 3.91
N ILE A 32 -3.98 -6.27 4.74
CA ILE A 32 -4.84 -5.09 4.64
C ILE A 32 -3.94 -3.85 4.66
N LEU A 33 -4.12 -3.00 3.65
CA LEU A 33 -3.51 -1.69 3.55
C LEU A 33 -4.59 -0.67 3.19
N GLN A 34 -4.37 0.59 3.57
CA GLN A 34 -5.34 1.66 3.42
C GLN A 34 -4.67 2.92 2.86
N ILE A 35 -5.37 3.63 1.99
CA ILE A 35 -4.99 4.99 1.60
C ILE A 35 -5.56 5.92 2.66
N GLU A 36 -4.70 6.38 3.57
CA GLU A 36 -5.04 7.33 4.64
C GLU A 36 -5.13 8.77 4.08
N GLU A 37 -5.47 9.74 4.95
CA GLU A 37 -5.52 11.14 4.52
C GLU A 37 -4.15 11.59 3.99
N SER A 38 -4.18 12.60 3.12
CA SER A 38 -3.00 13.06 2.40
C SER A 38 -2.34 11.93 1.59
N GLU A 39 -3.12 10.95 1.12
CA GLU A 39 -2.69 9.94 0.16
C GLU A 39 -1.49 9.10 0.66
N VAL A 40 -1.35 8.92 1.98
CA VAL A 40 -0.29 8.06 2.55
C VAL A 40 -0.76 6.61 2.52
N LEU A 41 0.09 5.71 2.01
CA LEU A 41 -0.23 4.28 1.99
C LEU A 41 0.14 3.64 3.34
N ALA A 42 -0.88 3.33 4.13
CA ALA A 42 -0.74 2.81 5.49
C ALA A 42 -0.88 1.28 5.54
N HIS A 43 -0.04 0.66 6.35
CA HIS A 43 -0.18 -0.74 6.73
C HIS A 43 -1.21 -0.88 7.85
N VAL A 44 -2.19 -1.75 7.67
CA VAL A 44 -3.26 -1.96 8.67
C VAL A 44 -3.09 -3.30 9.37
N TYR A 45 -2.88 -4.37 8.59
CA TYR A 45 -2.86 -5.72 9.15
C TYR A 45 -2.19 -6.72 8.22
N PHE A 46 -1.44 -7.66 8.81
CA PHE A 46 -1.12 -8.92 8.19
C PHE A 46 -1.23 -10.06 9.20
N GLY A 47 -1.96 -11.12 8.88
CA GLY A 47 -2.11 -12.28 9.75
C GLY A 47 -3.26 -13.19 9.34
N LYS A 48 -3.87 -13.85 10.33
CA LYS A 48 -5.00 -14.77 10.16
C LYS A 48 -6.15 -14.10 9.39
N ARG A 49 -6.78 -14.88 8.49
CA ARG A 49 -7.91 -14.43 7.67
C ARG A 49 -8.99 -13.73 8.50
N THR A 50 -9.43 -12.58 8.02
CA THR A 50 -10.63 -11.86 8.48
C THR A 50 -11.65 -11.79 7.34
N THR A 51 -12.93 -11.98 7.65
CA THR A 51 -13.98 -12.00 6.60
C THR A 51 -14.29 -10.61 6.06
N HIS A 52 -14.34 -9.61 6.95
CA HIS A 52 -14.63 -8.22 6.63
C HIS A 52 -13.75 -7.30 7.47
N TYR A 53 -13.33 -6.19 6.87
CA TYR A 53 -12.68 -5.09 7.57
C TYR A 53 -13.59 -3.86 7.50
N HIS A 54 -13.85 -3.26 8.66
CA HIS A 54 -14.70 -2.07 8.82
C HIS A 54 -13.96 -1.04 9.67
N ASN A 55 -12.74 -0.67 9.29
CA ASN A 55 -12.00 0.44 9.89
C ASN A 55 -11.74 0.37 11.41
N HIS A 56 -11.96 -0.77 12.05
CA HIS A 56 -11.78 -0.95 13.48
C HIS A 56 -10.30 -0.90 13.91
N LYS A 57 -9.35 -0.80 12.96
CA LYS A 57 -7.91 -0.62 13.21
C LYS A 57 -7.35 0.70 12.70
N LYS A 58 -8.19 1.72 12.50
CA LYS A 58 -7.71 3.08 12.19
C LYS A 58 -6.63 3.50 13.19
N TYR A 59 -5.55 4.08 12.67
CA TYR A 59 -4.42 4.48 13.51
C TYR A 59 -4.87 5.60 14.49
N PRO A 60 -4.60 5.47 15.81
CA PRO A 60 -5.04 6.48 16.76
C PRO A 60 -4.40 7.85 16.49
N ARG A 61 -5.25 8.86 16.26
CA ARG A 61 -4.87 10.27 16.16
C ARG A 61 -4.42 10.80 17.52
N ARG A 62 -3.13 11.14 17.65
CA ARG A 62 -2.55 11.70 18.89
C ARG A 62 -1.45 12.69 18.56
N ASP A 63 -1.50 13.86 19.18
CA ASP A 63 -0.38 14.80 19.16
C ASP A 63 0.79 14.18 19.95
N ARG A 64 1.92 13.99 19.27
CA ARG A 64 3.12 13.37 19.83
C ARG A 64 4.27 14.36 19.65
N GLY A 65 4.83 14.82 20.77
CA GLY A 65 5.96 15.74 20.75
C GLY A 65 7.09 15.22 19.85
N PHE A 66 7.63 16.10 19.02
CA PHE A 66 8.71 15.85 18.05
C PHE A 66 8.36 14.98 16.83
N SER A 67 7.19 14.34 16.79
CA SER A 67 6.68 13.70 15.57
C SER A 67 5.90 14.71 14.74
N GLY A 68 6.60 15.38 13.82
CA GLY A 68 6.02 16.41 12.95
C GLY A 68 4.83 15.89 12.13
N ASN A 69 3.90 16.78 11.79
CA ASN A 69 2.72 16.44 10.99
C ASN A 69 3.10 16.00 9.56
N VAL A 70 2.20 15.27 8.93
CA VAL A 70 2.33 14.92 7.51
C VAL A 70 2.46 16.22 6.68
N PRO A 71 3.42 16.31 5.73
CA PRO A 71 3.59 17.52 4.92
C PRO A 71 2.28 17.97 4.25
N LEU A 72 2.00 19.28 4.28
CA LEU A 72 0.77 19.94 3.81
C LEU A 72 -0.53 19.56 4.58
N ASN A 73 -0.41 18.87 5.70
CA ASN A 73 -1.53 18.57 6.59
C ASN A 73 -1.33 19.28 7.93
N GLU A 74 -2.25 20.15 8.34
CA GLU A 74 -2.12 20.94 9.57
C GLU A 74 -2.46 20.14 10.86
N ASP A 75 -3.01 18.93 10.73
CA ASP A 75 -3.36 18.08 11.85
C ASP A 75 -2.11 17.52 12.55
N ARG A 76 -1.80 18.09 13.73
CA ARG A 76 -0.68 17.68 14.59
C ARG A 76 -0.83 16.25 15.13
N THR A 77 -2.02 15.68 15.07
CA THR A 77 -2.28 14.33 15.56
C THR A 77 -1.98 13.24 14.53
N TYR A 78 -1.60 13.63 13.30
CA TYR A 78 -1.27 12.75 12.19
C TYR A 78 0.17 12.95 11.71
N SER A 79 1.00 11.92 11.89
CA SER A 79 2.42 11.99 11.59
C SER A 79 2.92 10.73 10.88
N LYS A 80 3.69 10.90 9.81
CA LYS A 80 4.36 9.81 9.09
C LYS A 80 5.40 9.10 9.97
N ASP A 81 6.02 9.81 10.92
CA ASP A 81 6.95 9.25 11.90
C ASP A 81 6.34 8.14 12.78
N THR A 82 5.02 8.17 12.98
CA THR A 82 4.33 7.22 13.86
C THR A 82 3.34 6.30 13.15
N LEU A 83 2.82 6.71 12.00
CA LEU A 83 1.94 5.90 11.17
C LEU A 83 2.69 4.63 10.68
N PRO A 84 2.09 3.44 10.78
CA PRO A 84 2.57 2.25 10.08
C PRO A 84 2.36 2.46 8.57
N GLN A 85 3.46 2.58 7.83
CA GLN A 85 3.44 2.81 6.38
C GLN A 85 3.80 1.51 5.65
N GLU A 86 3.20 1.31 4.47
CA GLU A 86 3.59 0.21 3.56
C GLU A 86 4.98 0.45 2.94
N TYR A 87 5.31 1.71 2.66
CA TYR A 87 6.59 2.09 2.08
C TYR A 87 6.95 3.54 2.43
N SER A 88 8.20 3.78 2.87
CA SER A 88 8.64 5.10 3.35
C SER A 88 9.77 5.69 2.51
N GLY A 89 9.73 7.01 2.33
CA GLY A 89 10.76 7.81 1.67
C GLY A 89 11.55 8.66 2.67
N HIS A 90 12.81 8.96 2.35
CA HIS A 90 13.64 9.85 3.19
C HIS A 90 13.17 11.31 3.14
N GLY A 91 13.21 12.00 4.30
CA GLY A 91 12.99 13.44 4.38
C GLY A 91 11.52 13.90 4.35
N GLY A 92 10.57 12.95 4.34
CA GLY A 92 9.13 13.22 4.34
C GLY A 92 8.49 13.32 5.73
N MET A 93 9.19 13.87 6.73
CA MET A 93 8.73 13.93 8.13
C MET A 93 8.50 12.55 8.80
N ASP A 94 9.30 11.56 8.38
CA ASP A 94 9.48 10.27 9.03
C ASP A 94 10.96 10.12 9.40
N TYR A 95 11.27 9.93 10.68
CA TYR A 95 12.65 9.88 11.18
C TYR A 95 13.18 8.45 11.36
N ARG A 96 12.38 7.44 11.03
CA ARG A 96 12.78 6.03 11.04
C ARG A 96 13.66 5.72 9.83
N LEU A 97 14.24 4.52 9.78
CA LEU A 97 15.01 4.06 8.62
C LEU A 97 14.09 4.01 7.38
N PRO A 98 14.39 4.77 6.31
CA PRO A 98 13.52 4.81 5.13
C PRO A 98 13.70 3.56 4.26
N ALA A 99 12.64 3.15 3.57
CA ALA A 99 12.69 2.06 2.59
C ALA A 99 13.36 2.50 1.27
N LEU A 100 13.20 3.79 0.90
CA LEU A 100 13.74 4.35 -0.33
C LEU A 100 14.39 5.73 -0.09
N MET A 101 15.54 5.94 -0.71
CA MET A 101 16.23 7.23 -0.78
C MET A 101 16.70 7.47 -2.20
N ILE A 102 16.34 8.62 -2.76
CA ILE A 102 16.75 9.07 -4.09
C ILE A 102 17.54 10.36 -3.94
N ARG A 103 18.67 10.50 -4.64
CA ARG A 103 19.42 11.75 -4.74
C ARG A 103 18.98 12.48 -6.00
N ARG A 104 18.41 13.67 -5.84
CA ARG A 104 18.00 14.55 -6.94
C ARG A 104 19.18 15.29 -7.55
N GLU A 105 18.99 15.87 -8.74
CA GLU A 105 19.99 16.67 -9.44
C GLU A 105 20.48 17.87 -8.61
N ASN A 106 19.58 18.51 -7.85
CA ASN A 106 19.92 19.63 -6.96
C ASN A 106 20.64 19.21 -5.65
N GLY A 107 20.96 17.92 -5.50
CA GLY A 107 21.62 17.38 -4.31
C GLY A 107 20.67 17.05 -3.16
N SER A 108 19.38 17.39 -3.23
CA SER A 108 18.38 17.00 -2.24
C SER A 108 18.15 15.49 -2.24
N ASN A 109 17.71 14.95 -1.10
CA ASN A 109 17.22 13.58 -0.96
C ASN A 109 15.85 13.51 -0.28
N LEU A 110 15.07 14.59 -0.41
CA LEU A 110 13.67 14.62 0.01
C LEU A 110 12.85 13.77 -0.96
N LEU A 111 12.01 12.89 -0.43
CA LEU A 111 11.08 12.05 -1.17
C LEU A 111 9.80 11.87 -0.36
N ASP A 112 8.68 12.33 -0.90
CA ASP A 112 7.38 12.26 -0.24
C ASP A 112 6.38 11.50 -1.11
N LEU A 113 6.44 10.16 -1.03
CA LEU A 113 5.58 9.27 -1.81
C LEU A 113 4.11 9.37 -1.36
N ARG A 114 3.23 9.54 -2.34
CA ARG A 114 1.78 9.65 -2.22
C ARG A 114 1.11 8.70 -3.20
N TYR A 115 -0.03 8.15 -2.80
CA TYR A 115 -0.85 7.30 -3.65
C TYR A 115 -1.25 8.03 -4.93
N GLU A 116 -1.09 7.36 -6.07
CA GLU A 116 -1.52 7.84 -7.38
C GLU A 116 -2.60 6.95 -7.98
N SER A 117 -2.34 5.65 -8.08
CA SER A 117 -3.23 4.69 -8.72
C SER A 117 -2.96 3.26 -8.25
N PHE A 118 -3.83 2.33 -8.63
CA PHE A 118 -3.56 0.90 -8.50
C PHE A 118 -4.09 0.12 -9.70
N GLN A 119 -3.61 -1.11 -9.83
CA GLN A 119 -4.16 -2.12 -10.72
C GLN A 119 -4.17 -3.48 -10.02
N ILE A 120 -5.24 -4.25 -10.23
CA ILE A 120 -5.35 -5.65 -9.82
C ILE A 120 -5.35 -6.47 -11.09
N GLN A 121 -4.45 -7.45 -11.18
CA GLN A 121 -4.32 -8.32 -12.34
C GLN A 121 -4.24 -9.79 -11.92
N GLU A 122 -4.77 -10.67 -12.76
CA GLU A 122 -4.59 -12.12 -12.61
C GLU A 122 -3.11 -12.50 -12.74
N GLY A 123 -2.72 -13.55 -12.03
CA GLY A 123 -1.37 -14.06 -12.01
C GLY A 123 -0.37 -13.09 -11.36
N LYS A 124 0.86 -13.14 -11.86
CA LYS A 124 2.00 -12.37 -11.38
C LYS A 124 2.85 -11.88 -12.55
N PRO A 125 3.27 -10.60 -12.58
CA PRO A 125 4.13 -10.09 -13.64
C PRO A 125 5.54 -10.72 -13.59
N ASN A 126 6.14 -10.89 -14.77
CA ASN A 126 7.50 -11.39 -14.93
C ASN A 126 8.54 -10.30 -14.63
N LEU A 127 9.51 -10.59 -13.76
CA LEU A 127 10.65 -9.73 -13.48
C LEU A 127 11.80 -10.06 -14.45
N SER A 128 12.00 -9.22 -15.46
CA SER A 128 13.04 -9.44 -16.48
C SER A 128 14.44 -9.47 -15.86
N GLY A 129 15.20 -10.52 -16.15
CA GLY A 129 16.59 -10.68 -15.69
C GLY A 129 16.76 -11.10 -14.21
N LEU A 130 15.68 -11.40 -13.49
CA LEU A 130 15.72 -11.77 -12.07
C LEU A 130 15.04 -13.13 -11.80
N PRO A 131 15.57 -13.95 -10.86
CA PRO A 131 14.86 -15.12 -10.37
C PRO A 131 13.62 -14.70 -9.57
N GLN A 132 12.54 -15.47 -9.68
CA GLN A 132 11.26 -15.16 -9.04
C GLN A 132 10.41 -16.42 -8.84
N ALA A 133 9.48 -16.36 -7.87
CA ALA A 133 8.41 -17.35 -7.79
C ALA A 133 7.56 -17.34 -9.07
N TYR A 134 7.07 -18.52 -9.47
CA TYR A 134 6.27 -18.69 -10.67
C TYR A 134 4.90 -19.28 -10.33
N ILE A 135 3.95 -19.10 -11.24
CA ILE A 135 2.63 -19.73 -11.23
C ILE A 135 2.53 -20.70 -12.41
N LYS A 136 1.77 -21.77 -12.29
CA LYS A 136 1.51 -22.68 -13.43
C LYS A 136 0.30 -22.24 -14.25
N ASN A 137 -0.60 -21.48 -13.63
CA ASN A 137 -1.81 -20.95 -14.23
C ASN A 137 -2.11 -19.56 -13.64
N ASP A 138 -2.55 -18.61 -14.48
CA ASP A 138 -2.84 -17.24 -14.06
C ASP A 138 -3.91 -17.17 -12.97
N THR A 139 -4.79 -18.16 -12.90
CA THR A 139 -5.80 -18.23 -11.85
C THR A 139 -5.21 -18.56 -10.48
N GLU A 140 -3.97 -19.02 -10.33
CA GLU A 140 -3.41 -19.41 -9.03
C GLU A 140 -3.23 -18.21 -8.09
N ALA A 141 -2.92 -17.03 -8.64
CA ALA A 141 -2.60 -15.83 -7.89
C ALA A 141 -3.28 -14.59 -8.50
N GLU A 142 -3.31 -13.52 -7.74
CA GLU A 142 -3.61 -12.16 -8.22
C GLU A 142 -2.50 -11.24 -7.70
N THR A 143 -2.21 -10.18 -8.43
CA THR A 143 -1.24 -9.16 -8.02
C THR A 143 -1.92 -7.81 -7.91
N LEU A 144 -1.76 -7.17 -6.75
CA LEU A 144 -2.01 -5.74 -6.58
C LEU A 144 -0.72 -4.99 -6.86
N ILE A 145 -0.78 -4.02 -7.76
CA ILE A 145 0.28 -3.04 -8.00
C ILE A 145 -0.27 -1.69 -7.61
N VAL A 146 0.33 -1.08 -6.57
CA VAL A 146 0.01 0.29 -6.14
C VAL A 146 1.11 1.21 -6.64
N THR A 147 0.73 2.24 -7.38
CA THR A 147 1.63 3.26 -7.87
C THR A 147 1.66 4.42 -6.89
N LEU A 148 2.85 4.73 -6.39
CA LEU A 148 3.12 5.91 -5.59
C LEU A 148 3.92 6.89 -6.41
N LYS A 149 3.56 8.17 -6.34
CA LYS A 149 4.33 9.27 -6.92
C LYS A 149 4.91 10.13 -5.83
N ASP A 150 6.07 10.71 -6.10
CA ASP A 150 6.53 11.80 -5.26
C ASP A 150 5.56 12.98 -5.39
N ARG A 151 5.27 13.64 -4.27
CA ARG A 151 4.39 14.81 -4.24
C ARG A 151 4.92 15.91 -5.16
N GLU A 152 6.24 16.06 -5.24
CA GLU A 152 6.89 16.91 -6.22
C GLU A 152 7.01 16.15 -7.56
N GLU A 153 6.57 16.75 -8.68
CA GLU A 153 6.52 16.06 -9.98
C GLU A 153 7.90 15.73 -10.59
N LYS A 154 8.99 16.35 -10.09
CA LYS A 154 10.34 16.23 -10.64
C LYS A 154 11.30 15.66 -9.62
N ILE A 155 11.61 14.37 -9.75
CA ILE A 155 12.67 13.70 -8.99
C ILE A 155 14.04 14.07 -9.58
#